data_AF-A0AAW4LBV8-F1
#
_entry.id   AF-A0AAW4LBV8-F1
#
_cell.length_a   1.000
_cell.length_b   1.000
_cell.length_c   1.000
_cell.angle_alpha   90.00
_cell.angle_beta   90.00
_cell.angle_gamma   90.00
#
_symmetry.space_group_name_H-M   'P 1'
#
loop_
_entity.id
_entity.type
_entity.pdbx_description
1 polymer ?
#
loop_
_entity_poly.entity_id
_entity_poly.type
_entity_poly.pdbx_seq_one_letter_code
_entity_poly.pdbx_strand_id
1 'polypeptide(L)' 'MFDNTPLELEEIIDQCRALAYAIVELEQPEAKEILMFILWERLDCLYRTHLQEQQTPLMLEERADA' A
#
# COMPACT_ATOMS: atom_id res chain seq x y z
N MET A 1 3.38 7.88 -17.72
CA MET A 1 1.91 7.99 -17.69
C MET A 1 1.55 7.78 -16.23
N PHE A 2 1.11 8.83 -15.53
CA PHE A 2 0.73 8.73 -14.11
C PHE A 2 -0.70 8.18 -14.10
N ASP A 3 -0.82 6.86 -13.98
CA ASP A 3 -2.12 6.26 -13.69
C ASP A 3 -2.48 6.68 -12.26
N ASN A 4 -3.48 7.54 -12.14
CA ASN A 4 -4.01 8.02 -10.86
C ASN A 4 -5.04 7.04 -10.29
N THR A 5 -5.06 5.80 -10.77
CA THR A 5 -5.86 4.74 -10.17
C THR A 5 -5.31 4.52 -8.75
N PRO A 6 -6.17 4.54 -7.71
CA PRO A 6 -5.76 4.12 -6.38
C PRO A 6 -5.09 2.74 -6.47
N LEU A 7 -3.93 2.58 -5.83
CA LEU A 7 -3.26 1.28 -5.80
C LEU A 7 -4.14 0.26 -5.09
N GLU A 8 -4.33 -0.90 -5.72
CA GLU A 8 -5.01 -2.04 -5.10
C GLU A 8 -4.17 -2.60 -3.95
N LEU A 9 -4.80 -3.28 -2.99
CA LEU A 9 -4.12 -3.82 -1.81
C LEU A 9 -2.94 -4.72 -2.20
N GLU A 10 -3.11 -5.59 -3.20
CA GLU A 10 -2.07 -6.47 -3.71
C GLU A 10 -0.86 -5.70 -4.26
N GLU A 11 -1.09 -4.59 -4.95
CA GLU A 11 -0.01 -3.76 -5.51
C GLU A 11 0.81 -3.11 -4.40
N ILE A 12 0.16 -2.68 -3.31
CA ILE A 12 0.85 -2.12 -2.14
C ILE A 12 1.66 -3.21 -1.43
N ILE A 13 1.12 -4.43 -1.30
CA ILE A 13 1.84 -5.58 -0.72
C ILE A 13 3.09 -5.90 -1.54
N ASP A 14 2.97 -5.95 -2.86
CA ASP A 14 4.09 -6.25 -3.75
C ASP A 14 5.17 -5.17 -3.70
N GLN A 15 4.78 -3.89 -3.62
CA GLN A 15 5.73 -2.79 -3.38
C GLN A 15 6.45 -2.94 -2.03
N CYS A 16 5.74 -3.27 -0.95
CA CYS A 16 6.35 -3.51 0.36
C CYS A 16 7.38 -4.64 0.30
N ARG A 17 7.06 -5.75 -0.38
CA ARG A 17 7.99 -6.88 -0.55
C ARG A 17 9.22 -6.48 -1.35
N ALA A 18 9.04 -5.81 -2.48
CA ALA A 18 10.15 -5.35 -3.32
C ALA A 18 11.10 -4.41 -2.55
N LEU A 19 10.55 -3.47 -1.79
CA LEU A 19 11.32 -2.55 -0.95
C LEU A 19 12.09 -3.29 0.15
N ALA A 20 11.47 -4.26 0.82
CA ALA A 20 12.15 -5.07 1.83
C ALA A 20 13.34 -5.84 1.24
N TYR A 21 13.17 -6.47 0.07
CA TYR A 21 14.27 -7.13 -0.63
C TYR A 21 15.38 -6.14 -1.02
N ALA A 22 15.02 -4.98 -1.57
CA ALA A 22 15.99 -3.96 -1.94
C ALA A 22 16.81 -3.49 -0.73
N ILE A 23 16.18 -3.22 0.41
CA ILE A 23 16.87 -2.77 1.64
C ILE A 23 17.88 -3.82 2.14
N VAL A 24 17.53 -5.11 2.03
CA VAL A 24 18.41 -6.22 2.42
C VAL A 24 19.65 -6.25 1.52
N GLU A 25 19.45 -6.20 0.20
CA GLU A 25 20.51 -6.35 -0.81
C GLU A 25 21.36 -5.10 -1.02
N LEU A 26 20.85 -3.90 -0.72
CA LEU A 26 21.64 -2.68 -0.88
C LEU A 26 22.87 -2.71 0.04
N GLU A 27 23.96 -2.06 -0.38
CA GLU A 27 25.14 -1.87 0.46
C GLU A 27 25.30 -0.41 0.90
N GLN A 28 24.73 0.52 0.14
CA GLN A 28 24.81 1.95 0.41
C GLN A 28 23.89 2.35 1.57
N PRO A 29 24.43 2.83 2.71
CA PRO A 29 23.64 3.10 3.91
C PRO A 29 22.63 4.24 3.73
N GLU A 30 22.98 5.31 3.02
CA GLU A 30 22.08 6.45 2.80
C GLU A 30 20.86 6.03 1.96
N ALA A 31 21.07 5.17 0.96
CA ALA A 31 20.00 4.64 0.15
C ALA A 31 19.10 3.67 0.95
N LYS A 32 19.66 2.91 1.90
CA LYS A 32 18.85 2.09 2.82
C LYS A 32 17.96 2.93 3.70
N GLU A 33 18.45 4.03 4.27
CA GLU A 33 17.64 4.91 5.12
C GLU A 33 16.46 5.48 4.34
N ILE A 34 16.70 5.93 3.10
CA ILE A 34 15.64 6.43 2.22
C ILE A 34 14.63 5.31 1.89
N LEU A 35 15.10 4.12 1.52
CA LEU A 35 14.21 3.00 1.19
C LEU A 35 13.44 2.50 2.42
N MET A 36 14.02 2.55 3.62
CA MET A 36 13.34 2.25 4.88
C MET A 36 12.22 3.25 5.16
N PHE A 37 12.45 4.54 4.91
CA PHE A 37 11.41 5.55 5.00
C PHE A 37 10.27 5.30 4.01
N ILE A 38 10.60 5.01 2.75
CA ILE A 38 9.59 4.70 1.72
C ILE A 38 8.81 3.43 2.08
N LEU A 39 9.47 2.38 2.60
CA LEU A 39 8.83 1.16 3.05
C LEU A 39 7.85 1.45 4.19
N TRP A 40 8.24 2.30 5.14
CA TRP A 40 7.35 2.72 6.23
C TRP A 40 6.10 3.43 5.69
N GLU A 41 6.25 4.36 4.74
CA GLU A 41 5.10 5.03 4.11
C GLU A 41 4.18 4.04 3.39
N ARG A 42 4.75 3.03 2.70
CA ARG A 42 3.95 2.00 2.02
C ARG A 42 3.21 1.09 3.00
N LEU A 43 3.80 0.78 4.15
CA LEU A 43 3.14 0.03 5.21
C LEU A 43 1.98 0.82 5.84
N ASP A 44 2.15 2.13 6.05
CA ASP A 44 1.04 2.99 6.53
C ASP A 44 -0.09 3.05 5.49
N CYS A 45 0.25 3.18 4.20
CA CYS A 45 -0.72 3.11 3.11
C CYS A 45 -1.46 1.76 3.12
N LEU A 46 -0.72 0.65 3.23
CA LEU A 46 -1.29 -0.70 3.28
C LEU A 46 -2.30 -0.84 4.42
N TYR A 47 -1.94 -0.36 5.61
CA TYR A 47 -2.82 -0.39 6.78
C TYR A 47 -4.11 0.40 6.54
N ARG A 48 -4.00 1.61 5.98
CA ARG A 48 -5.17 2.45 5.69
C ARG A 48 -6.07 1.85 4.61
N THR A 49 -5.50 1.34 3.52
CA THR A 49 -6.26 0.69 2.44
C THR A 49 -6.99 -0.54 2.97
N HIS A 50 -6.31 -1.38 3.74
CA HIS A 50 -6.92 -2.56 4.36
C HIS A 50 -8.07 -2.19 5.31
N LEU A 51 -7.93 -1.14 6.13
CA LEU A 51 -9.02 -0.64 6.96
C LEU A 51 -10.21 -0.14 6.13
N GLN A 52 -9.96 0.54 5.02
CA GLN A 52 -11.00 1.06 4.14
C GLN A 52 -11.78 -0.08 3.46
N GLU A 53 -11.10 -1.12 2.99
CA GLU A 53 -11.74 -2.31 2.41
C GLU A 53 -12.60 -3.04 3.45
N GLN A 54 -12.12 -3.17 4.69
CA GLN A 54 -12.88 -3.78 5.79
C GLN A 54 -14.12 -2.96 6.20
N GLN A 55 -14.15 -1.66 5.92
CA GLN A 55 -15.30 -0.78 6.20
C GLN A 55 -16.32 -0.72 5.05
N THR A 56 -15.99 -1.28 3.88
CA THR A 56 -16.85 -1.29 2.69
C THR A 56 -18.08 -2.26 2.72
N PRO A 57 -18.37 -3.13 3.71
CA PRO A 57 -19.53 -4.04 3.59
C PRO A 57 -20.94 -3.42 3.65
N LEU A 58 -21.14 -2.11 3.87
CA LEU A 58 -22.45 -1.58 4.28
C LEU A 58 -23.08 -0.48 3.39
N MET A 59 -22.48 -0.10 2.26
CA MET A 59 -23.04 1.00 1.43
C MET A 59 -23.66 0.58 0.09
N LEU A 60 -23.78 -0.71 -0.22
CA LEU A 60 -24.34 -1.18 -1.50
C LEU A 60 -25.73 -1.84 -1.43
N GLU A 61 -26.32 -2.05 -0.24
CA GLU A 61 -27.63 -2.72 -0.14
C GLU A 61 -28.85 -1.79 0.01
N GLU A 62 -28.70 -0.49 0.31
CA GLU A 62 -29.86 0.41 0.53
C GLU A 62 -30.46 1.07 -0.72
N ARG A 63 -30.21 0.53 -1.93
CA ARG A 63 -30.75 1.08 -3.18
C ARG A 63 -31.62 0.13 -4.02
N ALA A 64 -31.99 -1.03 -3.48
CA ALA A 64 -32.86 -1.98 -4.18
C ALA A 64 -34.34 -1.92 -3.76
N ASP A 65 -34.73 -1.19 -2.71
CA ASP A 65 -36.13 -1.11 -2.26
C ASP A 65 -36.53 0.32 -1.83
N ALA A 66 -36.88 1.19 -2.80
CA ALA A 66 -37.80 2.32 -2.63
C ALA A 66 -38.26 2.88 -3.98
#